data_AF-A0A378AW68-F1
#
_entry.id   AF-A0A378AW68-F1
#
_cell.length_a   1.000
_cell.length_b   1.000
_cell.length_c   1.000
_cell.angle_alpha   90.00
_cell.angle_beta   90.00
_cell.angle_gamma   90.00
#
_symmetry.space_group_name_H-M   'P 1'
#
loop_
_entity.id
_entity.type
_entity.pdbx_description
1 polymer ?
#
loop_
_entity_poly.entity_id
_entity_poly.type
_entity_poly.pdbx_seq_one_letter_code
_entity_poly.pdbx_strand_id
1 'polypeptide(L)'
;MEGIEEALARIAGNAYVMDAAASLITYGIMLGEKPAVLSAIVKYHCTHRGQRSIIDAMDITGGKGIMLGEGNFLARAYQGAPIAITVEGANILTRSMMIFGQGAIHCHPYVLEEMAAAQNNDLNAYDKLLFKHIGHVGSNKVRSFWLGLTGGRTSSAPTRDATRRYYQQMNRLSANLALLSDVSMAVLGGSLKRRERISARLGDVLSQLYLASAVLKRYDDEGRNEADLPLVHWGVQDALHQAEQAIDDLLDNFPNRLVAGVMRLVIFPTGRHHHAPSDRLDHQVAKILQVPSATRSRIGRGQYLTPSEHNPVGLLEEALLEVMAADPIHQRICKELGKNLPFTRLDELAHNALAKGLISQDEAAILTRAEHSRLRSINVDDFAPEELATKPVKLPEKVRKVEAA
;
A
#
# COMPACT_ATOMS: atom_id res chain seq x y z
N MET A 1 -7.44 -19.49 -6.91
CA MET A 1 -7.50 -19.09 -8.34
C MET A 1 -6.40 -18.06 -8.49
N GLU A 2 -5.35 -18.36 -9.25
CA GLU A 2 -4.11 -17.57 -9.27
C GLU A 2 -4.36 -16.07 -9.58
N GLY A 3 -5.27 -15.76 -10.51
CA GLY A 3 -5.61 -14.36 -10.83
C GLY A 3 -6.26 -13.56 -9.69
N ILE A 4 -7.03 -14.20 -8.81
CA ILE A 4 -7.61 -13.55 -7.62
C ILE A 4 -6.54 -13.36 -6.54
N GLU A 5 -5.60 -14.31 -6.44
CA GLU A 5 -4.54 -14.28 -5.44
C GLU A 5 -3.60 -13.08 -5.64
N GLU A 6 -3.28 -12.72 -6.88
CA GLU A 6 -2.47 -11.54 -7.18
C GLU A 6 -3.13 -10.24 -6.68
N ALA A 7 -4.43 -10.06 -6.95
CA ALA A 7 -5.19 -8.90 -6.49
C ALA A 7 -5.33 -8.87 -4.96
N LEU A 8 -5.61 -10.02 -4.33
CA LEU A 8 -5.66 -10.14 -2.87
C LEU A 8 -4.31 -9.83 -2.22
N ALA A 9 -3.21 -10.28 -2.82
CA ALA A 9 -1.86 -10.01 -2.34
C ALA A 9 -1.56 -8.51 -2.33
N ARG A 10 -1.91 -7.80 -3.41
CA ARG A 10 -1.81 -6.34 -3.47
C ARG A 10 -2.64 -5.65 -2.40
N ILE A 11 -3.88 -6.07 -2.19
CA ILE A 11 -4.76 -5.49 -1.15
C ILE A 11 -4.13 -5.67 0.24
N ALA A 12 -3.75 -6.89 0.61
CA ALA A 12 -3.19 -7.19 1.92
C ALA A 12 -1.85 -6.48 2.16
N GLY A 13 -0.96 -6.56 1.17
CA GLY A 13 0.36 -5.96 1.22
C GLY A 13 0.30 -4.44 1.32
N ASN A 14 -0.56 -3.79 0.52
CA ASN A 14 -0.80 -2.36 0.62
C ASN A 14 -1.39 -1.97 1.97
N ALA A 15 -2.38 -2.72 2.48
CA ALA A 15 -2.96 -2.44 3.79
C ALA A 15 -1.90 -2.47 4.91
N TYR A 16 -1.00 -3.47 4.89
CA TYR A 16 0.08 -3.58 5.86
C TYR A 16 1.07 -2.41 5.78
N VAL A 17 1.50 -2.04 4.55
CA VAL A 17 2.42 -0.91 4.29
C VAL A 17 1.80 0.42 4.69
N MET A 18 0.54 0.66 4.32
CA MET A 18 -0.17 1.90 4.60
C MET A 18 -0.35 2.12 6.10
N ASP A 19 -0.80 1.10 6.82
CA ASP A 19 -0.98 1.15 8.28
C ASP A 19 0.35 1.31 9.01
N ALA A 20 1.43 0.66 8.53
CA ALA A 20 2.77 0.88 9.06
C ALA A 20 3.26 2.33 8.87
N ALA A 21 3.09 2.89 7.67
CA ALA A 21 3.49 4.24 7.34
C ALA A 21 2.70 5.31 8.09
N ALA A 22 1.39 5.11 8.24
CA ALA A 22 0.50 5.98 9.01
C ALA A 22 0.81 5.92 10.51
N SER A 23 1.03 4.73 11.06
CA SER A 23 1.37 4.55 12.48
C SER A 23 2.69 5.23 12.83
N LEU A 24 3.73 5.06 12.00
CA LEU A 24 5.05 5.65 12.24
C LEU A 24 4.99 7.18 12.30
N ILE A 25 4.28 7.81 11.37
CA ILE A 25 4.17 9.28 11.36
C ILE A 25 3.33 9.79 12.52
N THR A 26 2.22 9.13 12.85
CA THR A 26 1.37 9.52 13.97
C THR A 26 2.14 9.42 15.28
N TYR A 27 2.98 8.40 15.45
CA TYR A 27 3.87 8.31 16.61
C TYR A 27 4.86 9.48 16.68
N GLY A 28 5.49 9.85 15.55
CA GLY A 28 6.35 11.03 15.48
C GLY A 28 5.64 12.33 15.87
N ILE A 29 4.41 12.52 15.40
CA ILE A 29 3.57 13.68 15.77
C ILE A 29 3.27 13.67 17.28
N MET A 30 2.96 12.50 17.86
CA MET A 30 2.72 12.37 19.29
C MET A 30 3.96 12.71 20.13
N LEU A 31 5.17 12.48 19.61
CA LEU A 31 6.43 12.90 20.24
C LEU A 31 6.70 14.42 20.13
N GLY A 32 5.83 15.18 19.45
CA GLY A 32 5.97 16.62 19.27
C GLY A 32 6.71 17.03 17.98
N GLU A 33 7.07 16.07 17.12
CA GLU A 33 7.70 16.36 15.83
C GLU A 33 6.72 17.00 14.85
N LYS A 34 7.24 17.75 13.87
CA LYS A 34 6.46 18.37 12.78
C LYS A 34 6.90 17.85 11.41
N PRO A 35 6.62 16.57 11.08
CA PRO A 35 7.27 15.89 9.96
C PRO A 35 6.61 16.20 8.61
N ALA A 36 6.68 17.45 8.13
CA ALA A 36 5.99 17.91 6.91
C ALA A 36 6.29 17.07 5.65
N VAL A 37 7.56 16.69 5.45
CA VAL A 37 7.96 15.86 4.29
C VAL A 37 7.40 14.44 4.42
N LEU A 38 7.42 13.85 5.61
CA LEU A 38 6.86 12.51 5.82
C LEU A 38 5.33 12.53 5.67
N SER A 39 4.65 13.61 6.09
CA SER A 39 3.20 13.77 5.88
C SER A 39 2.87 13.78 4.40
N ALA A 40 3.66 14.49 3.59
CA ALA A 40 3.52 14.49 2.13
C ALA A 40 3.74 13.09 1.53
N ILE A 41 4.73 12.34 2.00
CA ILE A 41 4.99 10.96 1.58
C ILE A 41 3.80 10.05 1.90
N VAL A 42 3.34 10.05 3.15
CA VAL A 42 2.22 9.23 3.62
C VAL A 42 0.95 9.57 2.85
N LYS A 43 0.62 10.86 2.71
CA LYS A 43 -0.54 11.30 1.95
C LYS A 43 -0.47 10.80 0.50
N TYR A 44 0.64 11.02 -0.19
CA TYR A 44 0.81 10.62 -1.59
C TYR A 44 0.68 9.11 -1.77
N HIS A 45 1.46 8.32 -1.01
CA HIS A 45 1.52 6.87 -1.19
C HIS A 45 0.31 6.13 -0.67
N CYS A 46 -0.24 6.51 0.49
CA CYS A 46 -1.40 5.81 1.05
C CYS A 46 -2.66 6.04 0.22
N THR A 47 -2.86 7.26 -0.31
CA THR A 47 -4.03 7.53 -1.18
C THR A 47 -3.94 6.77 -2.50
N HIS A 48 -2.75 6.70 -3.12
CA HIS A 48 -2.54 5.96 -4.36
C HIS A 48 -2.66 4.44 -4.18
N ARG A 49 -2.04 3.89 -3.12
CA ARG A 49 -2.15 2.46 -2.77
C ARG A 49 -3.58 2.08 -2.39
N GLY A 50 -4.28 2.94 -1.66
CA GLY A 50 -5.70 2.76 -1.32
C GLY A 50 -6.59 2.73 -2.55
N GLN A 51 -6.42 3.68 -3.48
CA GLN A 51 -7.15 3.69 -4.75
C GLN A 51 -6.96 2.39 -5.54
N ARG A 52 -5.71 1.92 -5.67
CA ARG A 52 -5.41 0.67 -6.38
C ARG A 52 -6.03 -0.55 -5.68
N SER A 53 -5.99 -0.60 -4.36
CA SER A 53 -6.60 -1.68 -3.57
C SER A 53 -8.12 -1.73 -3.73
N ILE A 54 -8.79 -0.58 -3.87
CA ILE A 54 -10.23 -0.53 -4.14
C ILE A 54 -10.55 -1.02 -5.55
N ILE A 55 -9.73 -0.67 -6.55
CA ILE A 55 -9.86 -1.18 -7.93
C ILE A 55 -9.72 -2.70 -7.94
N ASP A 56 -8.68 -3.23 -7.27
CA ASP A 56 -8.46 -4.67 -7.13
C ASP A 56 -9.66 -5.35 -6.44
N ALA A 57 -10.23 -4.74 -5.40
CA ALA A 57 -11.40 -5.27 -4.71
C ALA A 57 -12.66 -5.27 -5.58
N MET A 58 -12.86 -4.26 -6.42
CA MET A 58 -13.97 -4.23 -7.38
C MET A 58 -13.83 -5.31 -8.45
N ASP A 59 -12.62 -5.56 -8.94
CA ASP A 59 -12.36 -6.62 -9.94
C ASP A 59 -12.69 -8.01 -9.36
N ILE A 60 -12.27 -8.27 -8.11
CA ILE A 60 -12.58 -9.52 -7.41
C ILE A 60 -14.10 -9.71 -7.21
N THR A 61 -14.82 -8.64 -6.87
CA THR A 61 -16.26 -8.71 -6.53
C THR A 61 -17.18 -8.61 -7.74
N GLY A 62 -16.66 -8.22 -8.90
CA GLY A 62 -17.41 -8.14 -10.16
C GLY A 62 -18.67 -7.27 -10.05
N GLY A 63 -19.81 -7.81 -10.50
CA GLY A 63 -21.09 -7.08 -10.53
C GLY A 63 -21.53 -6.55 -9.16
N LYS A 64 -21.22 -7.25 -8.06
CA LYS A 64 -21.55 -6.81 -6.70
C LYS A 64 -20.81 -5.54 -6.32
N GLY A 65 -19.55 -5.41 -6.75
CA GLY A 65 -18.76 -4.21 -6.55
C GLY A 65 -19.30 -2.99 -7.31
N ILE A 66 -20.04 -3.21 -8.40
CA ILE A 66 -20.53 -2.16 -9.31
C ILE A 66 -21.94 -1.68 -8.94
N MET A 67 -22.89 -2.60 -8.68
CA MET A 67 -24.29 -2.22 -8.45
C MET A 67 -24.48 -1.50 -7.11
N LEU A 68 -25.02 -0.28 -7.17
CA LEU A 68 -25.20 0.59 -6.01
C LEU A 68 -26.49 0.27 -5.24
N GLY A 69 -26.46 -0.77 -4.40
CA GLY A 69 -27.52 -1.08 -3.44
C GLY A 69 -27.02 -1.22 -2.00
N GLU A 70 -27.90 -1.65 -1.11
CA GLU A 70 -27.61 -1.81 0.32
C GLU A 70 -26.53 -2.88 0.59
N GLY A 71 -26.41 -3.86 -0.29
CA GLY A 71 -25.40 -4.90 -0.19
C GLY A 71 -24.02 -4.48 -0.71
N ASN A 72 -23.90 -3.32 -1.36
CA ASN A 72 -22.63 -2.85 -1.92
C ASN A 72 -21.74 -2.18 -0.86
N PHE A 73 -20.52 -2.69 -0.71
CA PHE A 73 -19.53 -2.21 0.26
C PHE A 73 -18.30 -1.54 -0.37
N LEU A 74 -18.24 -1.36 -1.70
CA LEU A 74 -17.04 -0.90 -2.43
C LEU A 74 -17.27 0.33 -3.30
N ALA A 75 -18.41 0.44 -3.98
CA ALA A 75 -18.63 1.43 -5.02
C ALA A 75 -18.50 2.88 -4.51
N ARG A 76 -18.94 3.15 -3.27
CA ARG A 76 -18.79 4.48 -2.66
C ARG A 76 -17.33 4.82 -2.35
N ALA A 77 -16.56 3.84 -1.86
CA ALA A 77 -15.12 4.02 -1.65
C ALA A 77 -14.41 4.29 -2.99
N TYR A 78 -14.79 3.57 -4.05
CA TYR A 78 -14.25 3.79 -5.40
C TYR A 78 -14.59 5.19 -5.94
N GLN A 79 -15.85 5.62 -5.84
CA GLN A 79 -16.27 6.96 -6.24
C GLN A 79 -15.53 8.07 -5.49
N GLY A 80 -15.22 7.83 -4.20
CA GLY A 80 -14.49 8.77 -3.36
C GLY A 80 -12.96 8.76 -3.56
N ALA A 81 -12.38 7.68 -4.10
CA ALA A 81 -10.92 7.52 -4.17
C ALA A 81 -10.19 8.68 -4.90
N PRO A 82 -10.70 9.23 -6.03
CA PRO A 82 -10.06 10.39 -6.68
C PRO A 82 -10.04 11.67 -5.84
N ILE A 83 -10.98 11.83 -4.92
CA ILE A 83 -11.06 13.01 -4.03
C ILE A 83 -9.84 13.03 -3.11
N ALA A 84 -9.50 11.91 -2.48
CA ALA A 84 -8.33 11.80 -1.60
C ALA A 84 -6.99 12.08 -2.32
N ILE A 85 -6.91 11.80 -3.62
CA ILE A 85 -5.72 12.08 -4.44
C ILE A 85 -5.52 13.60 -4.66
N THR A 86 -6.62 14.36 -4.70
CA THR A 86 -6.61 15.78 -5.11
C THR A 86 -6.69 16.75 -3.93
N VAL A 87 -7.48 16.43 -2.91
CA VAL A 87 -7.65 17.24 -1.71
C VAL A 87 -6.39 17.15 -0.83
N GLU A 88 -6.19 18.14 0.05
CA GLU A 88 -5.00 18.28 0.93
C GLU A 88 -3.66 18.46 0.19
N GLY A 89 -3.73 18.90 -1.07
CA GLY A 89 -2.59 19.07 -1.96
C GLY A 89 -2.55 17.98 -3.01
N ALA A 90 -2.75 18.37 -4.27
CA ALA A 90 -2.80 17.43 -5.38
C ALA A 90 -1.52 16.61 -5.47
N ASN A 91 -1.66 15.28 -5.53
CA ASN A 91 -0.53 14.34 -5.52
C ASN A 91 0.55 14.65 -6.58
N ILE A 92 0.16 15.19 -7.73
CA ILE A 92 1.08 15.61 -8.81
C ILE A 92 2.08 16.67 -8.29
N LEU A 93 1.57 17.66 -7.54
CA LEU A 93 2.38 18.75 -6.98
C LEU A 93 3.13 18.27 -5.74
N THR A 94 2.48 17.47 -4.88
CA THR A 94 3.09 16.88 -3.68
C THR A 94 4.33 16.06 -4.04
N ARG A 95 4.22 15.17 -5.01
CA ARG A 95 5.32 14.33 -5.50
C ARG A 95 6.45 15.16 -6.10
N SER A 96 6.12 16.14 -6.93
CA SER A 96 7.13 16.85 -7.74
C SER A 96 7.82 18.00 -7.02
N MET A 97 7.13 18.68 -6.10
CA MET A 97 7.64 19.89 -5.43
C MET A 97 7.92 19.71 -3.94
N MET A 98 7.07 19.00 -3.20
CA MET A 98 7.15 18.98 -1.73
C MET A 98 8.09 17.90 -1.21
N ILE A 99 7.95 16.64 -1.65
CA ILE A 99 8.68 15.50 -1.07
C ILE A 99 10.20 15.69 -1.16
N PHE A 100 10.72 15.86 -2.38
CA PHE A 100 12.16 16.07 -2.55
C PHE A 100 12.57 17.53 -2.41
N GLY A 101 11.82 18.47 -2.99
CA GLY A 101 12.24 19.89 -3.03
C GLY A 101 12.42 20.51 -1.64
N GLN A 102 11.51 20.25 -0.70
CA GLN A 102 11.65 20.69 0.69
C GLN A 102 12.58 19.77 1.48
N GLY A 103 12.50 18.46 1.27
CA GLY A 103 13.34 17.47 1.95
C GLY A 103 14.84 17.68 1.70
N ALA A 104 15.24 17.96 0.46
CA ALA A 104 16.64 18.13 0.06
C ALA A 104 17.29 19.38 0.66
N ILE A 105 16.52 20.43 0.96
CA ILE A 105 17.05 21.64 1.59
C ILE A 105 17.09 21.48 3.11
N HIS A 106 16.02 20.94 3.71
CA HIS A 106 15.90 20.86 5.17
C HIS A 106 16.64 19.68 5.81
N CYS A 107 16.84 18.58 5.10
CA CYS A 107 17.45 17.37 5.65
C CYS A 107 18.92 17.19 5.23
N HIS A 108 19.42 18.03 4.33
CA HIS A 108 20.81 17.93 3.87
C HIS A 108 21.76 18.63 4.85
N PRO A 109 22.81 17.94 5.32
CA PRO A 109 23.65 18.41 6.44
C PRO A 109 24.41 19.72 6.18
N TYR A 110 24.62 20.08 4.90
CA TYR A 110 25.45 21.24 4.55
C TYR A 110 24.70 22.34 3.78
N VAL A 111 23.60 22.03 3.08
CA VAL A 111 23.04 22.94 2.06
C VAL A 111 22.42 24.18 2.68
N LEU A 112 21.71 24.04 3.80
CA LEU A 112 21.08 25.17 4.49
C LEU A 112 22.13 26.11 5.09
N GLU A 113 23.20 25.56 5.67
CA GLU A 113 24.32 26.34 6.21
C GLU A 113 25.11 27.03 5.10
N GLU A 114 25.33 26.38 3.96
CA GLU A 114 25.98 26.96 2.78
C GLU A 114 25.17 28.15 2.22
N MET A 115 23.85 28.00 2.13
CA MET A 115 22.95 29.09 1.70
C MET A 115 22.99 30.27 2.67
N ALA A 116 23.00 30.01 3.98
CA ALA A 116 23.10 31.05 5.00
C ALA A 116 24.46 31.77 4.97
N ALA A 117 25.56 31.04 4.81
CA ALA A 117 26.89 31.61 4.68
C ALA A 117 27.02 32.49 3.42
N ALA A 118 26.46 32.02 2.29
CA ALA A 118 26.41 32.79 1.05
C ALA A 118 25.55 34.06 1.18
N GLN A 119 24.39 33.99 1.85
CA GLN A 119 23.55 35.17 2.12
C GLN A 119 24.25 36.21 2.99
N ASN A 120 25.05 35.76 3.96
CA ASN A 120 25.79 36.62 4.88
C ASN A 120 27.14 37.12 4.30
N ASN A 121 27.46 36.80 3.05
CA ASN A 121 28.76 37.08 2.41
C ASN A 121 29.98 36.57 3.22
N ASP A 122 29.81 35.48 3.98
CA ASP A 122 30.91 34.86 4.74
C ASP A 122 31.62 33.80 3.88
N LEU A 123 32.60 34.25 3.10
CA LEU A 123 33.36 33.41 2.19
C LEU A 123 34.15 32.31 2.91
N ASN A 124 34.68 32.58 4.11
CA ASN A 124 35.47 31.61 4.86
C ASN A 124 34.59 30.47 5.41
N ALA A 125 33.41 30.81 5.94
CA ALA A 125 32.44 29.81 6.37
C ALA A 125 31.93 29.00 5.18
N TYR A 126 31.63 29.67 4.07
CA TYR A 126 31.17 29.02 2.84
C TYR A 126 32.19 28.02 2.30
N ASP A 127 33.46 28.41 2.12
CA ASP A 127 34.51 27.52 1.60
C ASP A 127 34.70 26.30 2.51
N LYS A 128 34.70 26.50 3.83
CA LYS A 128 34.82 25.41 4.79
C LYS A 128 33.66 24.42 4.70
N LEU A 129 32.43 24.91 4.52
CA LEU A 129 31.24 24.07 4.35
C LEU A 129 31.28 23.33 3.02
N LEU A 130 31.66 24.02 1.94
CA LEU A 130 31.79 23.45 0.59
C LEU A 130 32.81 22.29 0.56
N PHE A 131 33.98 22.44 1.18
CA PHE A 131 34.96 21.35 1.25
C PHE A 131 34.46 20.14 2.06
N LYS A 132 33.71 20.37 3.15
CA LYS A 132 33.07 19.28 3.90
C LYS A 132 32.00 18.58 3.07
N HIS A 133 31.22 19.34 2.32
CA HIS A 133 30.21 18.82 1.41
C HIS A 133 30.85 17.98 0.31
N ILE A 134 31.91 18.45 -0.36
CA ILE A 134 32.67 17.65 -1.34
C ILE A 134 33.19 16.34 -0.72
N GLY A 135 33.70 16.40 0.51
CA GLY A 135 34.09 15.20 1.28
C GLY A 135 32.93 14.24 1.53
N HIS A 136 31.75 14.77 1.85
CA HIS A 136 30.50 14.00 2.00
C HIS A 136 30.11 13.29 0.71
N VAL A 137 30.13 13.99 -0.43
CA VAL A 137 29.86 13.41 -1.76
C VAL A 137 30.86 12.29 -2.07
N GLY A 138 32.15 12.52 -1.81
CA GLY A 138 33.20 11.51 -2.02
C GLY A 138 32.99 10.25 -1.18
N SER A 139 32.67 10.41 0.11
CA SER A 139 32.34 9.31 1.01
C SER A 139 31.10 8.55 0.55
N ASN A 140 30.03 9.26 0.16
CA ASN A 140 28.79 8.67 -0.37
C ASN A 140 29.05 7.88 -1.65
N LYS A 141 29.91 8.39 -2.54
CA LYS A 141 30.32 7.68 -3.77
C LYS A 141 31.02 6.37 -3.47
N VAL A 142 32.02 6.38 -2.59
CA VAL A 142 32.76 5.16 -2.20
C VAL A 142 31.83 4.16 -1.51
N ARG A 143 30.97 4.64 -0.61
CA ARG A 143 29.99 3.81 0.10
C ARG A 143 28.96 3.22 -0.85
N SER A 144 28.39 4.02 -1.76
CA SER A 144 27.45 3.58 -2.78
C SER A 144 28.07 2.52 -3.68
N PHE A 145 29.28 2.74 -4.18
CA PHE A 145 30.01 1.77 -5.00
C PHE A 145 30.27 0.46 -4.24
N TRP A 146 30.80 0.55 -3.01
CA TRP A 146 31.13 -0.61 -2.19
C TRP A 146 29.90 -1.43 -1.81
N LEU A 147 28.82 -0.76 -1.39
CA LEU A 147 27.55 -1.42 -1.08
C LEU A 147 26.85 -1.93 -2.34
N GLY A 148 27.05 -1.28 -3.49
CA GLY A 148 26.66 -1.75 -4.82
C GLY A 148 27.29 -3.11 -5.12
N LEU A 149 28.62 -3.16 -5.09
CA LEU A 149 29.42 -4.35 -5.40
C LEU A 149 29.15 -5.51 -4.43
N THR A 150 29.02 -5.23 -3.14
CA THR A 150 28.79 -6.26 -2.11
C THR A 150 27.31 -6.63 -1.92
N GLY A 151 26.40 -6.01 -2.68
CA GLY A 151 24.95 -6.17 -2.48
C GLY A 151 24.48 -5.77 -1.08
N GLY A 152 25.16 -4.80 -0.45
CA GLY A 152 24.89 -4.30 0.89
C GLY A 152 25.29 -5.24 2.04
N ARG A 153 25.82 -6.45 1.78
CA ARG A 153 26.11 -7.49 2.79
C ARG A 153 27.06 -7.05 3.89
N THR A 154 27.92 -6.09 3.62
CA THR A 154 28.92 -5.53 4.55
C THR A 154 28.36 -4.45 5.46
N SER A 155 27.14 -3.95 5.22
CA SER A 155 26.52 -2.94 6.08
C SER A 155 25.92 -3.55 7.37
N SER A 156 25.87 -2.75 8.43
CA SER A 156 25.26 -3.15 9.70
C SER A 156 23.75 -3.34 9.56
N ALA A 157 23.20 -4.25 10.36
CA ALA A 157 21.76 -4.40 10.55
C ALA A 157 21.50 -4.50 12.06
N PRO A 158 20.38 -3.94 12.55
CA PRO A 158 20.03 -4.02 13.96
C PRO A 158 19.73 -5.46 14.39
N THR A 159 19.36 -6.32 13.44
CA THR A 159 18.88 -7.68 13.71
C THR A 159 19.60 -8.74 12.88
N ARG A 160 19.41 -10.01 13.26
CA ARG A 160 20.05 -11.18 12.65
C ARG A 160 19.08 -12.21 12.06
N ASP A 161 17.81 -11.84 11.95
CA ASP A 161 16.68 -12.65 11.49
C ASP A 161 16.42 -12.51 9.96
N ALA A 162 15.25 -12.95 9.51
CA ALA A 162 14.80 -12.87 8.11
C ALA A 162 14.80 -11.43 7.54
N THR A 163 14.66 -10.41 8.40
CA THR A 163 14.67 -8.99 7.96
C THR A 163 16.06 -8.38 7.80
N ARG A 164 17.13 -9.05 8.27
CA ARG A 164 18.52 -8.54 8.23
C ARG A 164 18.93 -8.01 6.85
N ARG A 165 18.60 -8.76 5.80
CA ARG A 165 18.99 -8.43 4.42
C ARG A 165 18.31 -7.16 3.93
N TYR A 166 17.09 -6.88 4.38
CA TYR A 166 16.37 -5.67 4.02
C TYR A 166 17.02 -4.42 4.58
N TYR A 167 17.40 -4.40 5.86
CA TYR A 167 18.16 -3.27 6.42
C TYR A 167 19.44 -3.00 5.62
N GLN A 168 20.15 -4.06 5.22
CA GLN A 168 21.37 -3.95 4.44
C GLN A 168 21.14 -3.40 3.03
N GLN A 169 20.04 -3.81 2.38
CA GLN A 169 19.63 -3.30 1.06
C GLN A 169 19.14 -1.85 1.15
N MET A 170 18.43 -1.49 2.20
CA MET A 170 18.00 -0.11 2.45
C MET A 170 19.20 0.81 2.70
N ASN A 171 20.22 0.36 3.44
CA ASN A 171 21.46 1.11 3.61
C ASN A 171 22.17 1.38 2.27
N ARG A 172 22.14 0.41 1.35
CA ARG A 172 22.65 0.58 -0.02
C ARG A 172 21.85 1.64 -0.78
N LEU A 173 20.53 1.52 -0.80
CA LEU A 173 19.66 2.47 -1.50
C LEU A 173 19.71 3.88 -0.90
N SER A 174 19.87 4.00 0.41
CA SER A 174 20.08 5.26 1.10
C SER A 174 21.40 5.93 0.67
N ALA A 175 22.50 5.16 0.59
CA ALA A 175 23.76 5.67 0.07
C ALA A 175 23.65 6.10 -1.42
N ASN A 176 22.91 5.34 -2.22
CA ASN A 176 22.64 5.68 -3.61
C ASN A 176 21.81 6.98 -3.73
N LEU A 177 20.77 7.13 -2.91
CA LEU A 177 19.94 8.35 -2.87
C LEU A 177 20.77 9.57 -2.47
N ALA A 178 21.63 9.43 -1.46
CA ALA A 178 22.52 10.52 -1.04
C ALA A 178 23.43 10.96 -2.20
N LEU A 179 24.13 10.01 -2.84
CA LEU A 179 24.97 10.28 -4.01
C LEU A 179 24.18 10.94 -5.15
N LEU A 180 23.01 10.40 -5.48
CA LEU A 180 22.15 10.95 -6.55
C LEU A 180 21.68 12.36 -6.23
N SER A 181 21.36 12.65 -4.97
CA SER A 181 20.93 13.97 -4.51
C SER A 181 22.08 14.97 -4.65
N ASP A 182 23.27 14.63 -4.15
CA ASP A 182 24.46 15.47 -4.21
C ASP A 182 24.85 15.79 -5.67
N VAL A 183 24.91 14.77 -6.53
CA VAL A 183 25.26 14.95 -7.95
C VAL A 183 24.17 15.73 -8.68
N SER A 184 22.88 15.49 -8.38
CA SER A 184 21.79 16.27 -8.97
C SER A 184 21.86 17.73 -8.59
N MET A 185 22.13 18.05 -7.32
CA MET A 185 22.31 19.42 -6.83
C MET A 185 23.54 20.08 -7.46
N ALA A 186 24.66 19.37 -7.58
CA ALA A 186 25.89 19.89 -8.19
C ALA A 186 25.72 20.17 -9.70
N VAL A 187 25.09 19.26 -10.46
CA VAL A 187 24.95 19.38 -11.92
C VAL A 187 23.83 20.33 -12.31
N LEU A 188 22.72 20.33 -11.58
CA LEU A 188 21.51 21.08 -11.95
C LEU A 188 21.37 22.39 -11.17
N GLY A 189 22.02 22.51 -10.01
CA GLY A 189 22.00 23.71 -9.16
C GLY A 189 20.58 24.20 -8.89
N GLY A 190 20.39 25.51 -8.98
CA GLY A 190 19.07 26.14 -8.83
C GLY A 190 18.02 25.74 -9.90
N SER A 191 18.42 25.06 -10.99
CA SER A 191 17.45 24.53 -11.96
C SER A 191 16.79 23.24 -11.50
N LEU A 192 17.31 22.57 -10.47
CA LEU A 192 16.75 21.32 -9.93
C LEU A 192 15.29 21.50 -9.49
N LYS A 193 14.98 22.63 -8.82
CA LYS A 193 13.61 22.99 -8.42
C LYS A 193 12.65 23.10 -9.61
N ARG A 194 13.14 23.51 -10.79
CA ARG A 194 12.35 23.63 -12.02
C ARG A 194 12.24 22.29 -12.78
N ARG A 195 13.09 21.30 -12.48
CA ARG A 195 13.06 19.97 -13.10
C ARG A 195 12.22 19.01 -12.27
N GLU A 196 10.93 19.31 -12.18
CA GLU A 196 9.93 18.62 -11.38
C GLU A 196 9.96 17.08 -11.50
N ARG A 197 10.17 16.53 -12.70
CA ARG A 197 10.25 15.06 -12.91
C ARG A 197 11.49 14.41 -12.28
N ILE A 198 12.63 15.12 -12.25
CA ILE A 198 13.86 14.63 -11.63
C ILE A 198 13.68 14.62 -10.11
N SER A 199 13.19 15.73 -9.57
CA SER A 199 12.86 15.87 -8.15
C SER A 199 11.82 14.84 -7.71
N ALA A 200 10.80 14.59 -8.52
CA ALA A 200 9.79 13.57 -8.25
C ALA A 200 10.41 12.17 -8.07
N ARG A 201 11.33 11.77 -8.95
CA ARG A 201 11.96 10.44 -8.88
C ARG A 201 12.89 10.28 -7.68
N LEU A 202 13.65 11.32 -7.33
CA LEU A 202 14.42 11.33 -6.08
C LEU A 202 13.50 11.24 -4.86
N GLY A 203 12.36 11.94 -4.90
CA GLY A 203 11.31 11.86 -3.90
C GLY A 203 10.67 10.47 -3.81
N ASP A 204 10.48 9.78 -4.93
CA ASP A 204 9.97 8.41 -4.95
C ASP A 204 10.95 7.45 -4.24
N VAL A 205 12.26 7.55 -4.52
CA VAL A 205 13.28 6.73 -3.82
C VAL A 205 13.25 6.97 -2.32
N LEU A 206 13.21 8.24 -1.89
CA LEU A 206 13.08 8.62 -0.48
C LEU A 206 11.81 8.04 0.14
N SER A 207 10.70 8.14 -0.58
CA SER A 207 9.41 7.64 -0.12
C SER A 207 9.42 6.13 0.10
N GLN A 208 9.97 5.37 -0.84
CA GLN A 208 10.04 3.92 -0.71
C GLN A 208 10.97 3.49 0.44
N LEU A 209 12.08 4.20 0.65
CA LEU A 209 12.93 3.99 1.83
C LEU A 209 12.15 4.23 3.13
N TYR A 210 11.32 5.27 3.19
CA TYR A 210 10.45 5.54 4.33
C TYR A 210 9.41 4.42 4.54
N LEU A 211 8.70 4.01 3.48
CA LEU A 211 7.71 2.93 3.55
C LEU A 211 8.33 1.60 4.01
N ALA A 212 9.49 1.22 3.46
CA ALA A 212 10.23 0.03 3.90
C ALA A 212 10.66 0.15 5.38
N SER A 213 11.12 1.33 5.80
CA SER A 213 11.48 1.60 7.20
C SER A 213 10.27 1.44 8.12
N ALA A 214 9.11 1.96 7.73
CA ALA A 214 7.88 1.86 8.49
C ALA A 214 7.40 0.42 8.65
N VAL A 215 7.44 -0.38 7.58
CA VAL A 215 7.10 -1.81 7.59
C VAL A 215 7.99 -2.58 8.57
N LEU A 216 9.31 -2.37 8.51
CA LEU A 216 10.25 -3.02 9.42
C LEU A 216 10.09 -2.54 10.86
N LYS A 217 9.82 -1.24 11.06
CA LYS A 217 9.60 -0.65 12.39
C LYS A 217 8.33 -1.19 13.04
N ARG A 218 7.23 -1.26 12.29
CA ARG A 218 5.99 -1.89 12.74
C ARG A 218 6.22 -3.34 13.16
N TYR A 219 6.90 -4.12 12.31
CA TYR A 219 7.21 -5.51 12.61
C TYR A 219 8.01 -5.66 13.92
N ASP A 220 8.97 -4.75 14.16
CA ASP A 220 9.74 -4.69 15.39
C ASP A 220 8.87 -4.34 16.62
N ASP A 221 8.04 -3.29 16.50
CA ASP A 221 7.17 -2.79 17.58
C ASP A 221 6.04 -3.77 17.95
N GLU A 222 5.55 -4.54 17.00
CA GLU A 222 4.51 -5.56 17.23
C GLU A 222 5.08 -6.89 17.73
N GLY A 223 6.37 -6.94 18.07
CA GLY A 223 7.02 -8.12 18.69
C GLY A 223 7.56 -9.14 17.69
N ARG A 224 7.75 -8.75 16.42
CA ARG A 224 8.38 -9.58 15.37
C ARG A 224 7.64 -10.90 15.09
N ASN A 225 6.31 -10.86 15.07
CA ASN A 225 5.47 -12.03 14.87
C ASN A 225 5.76 -12.74 13.53
N GLU A 226 6.31 -13.96 13.56
CA GLU A 226 6.69 -14.70 12.34
C GLU A 226 5.54 -14.89 11.35
N ALA A 227 4.31 -14.97 11.84
CA ALA A 227 3.10 -15.07 11.02
C ALA A 227 2.89 -13.85 10.09
N ASP A 228 3.47 -12.70 10.42
CA ASP A 228 3.37 -11.46 9.63
C ASP A 228 4.49 -11.34 8.58
N LEU A 229 5.49 -12.23 8.62
CA LEU A 229 6.63 -12.18 7.71
C LEU A 229 6.25 -12.15 6.22
N PRO A 230 5.23 -12.88 5.73
CA PRO A 230 4.82 -12.77 4.33
C PRO A 230 4.44 -11.33 3.94
N LEU A 231 3.72 -10.61 4.81
CA LEU A 231 3.32 -9.22 4.57
C LEU A 231 4.53 -8.27 4.64
N VAL A 232 5.45 -8.51 5.58
CA VAL A 232 6.70 -7.75 5.72
C VAL A 232 7.57 -7.94 4.48
N HIS A 233 7.78 -9.19 4.04
CA HIS A 233 8.52 -9.51 2.83
C HIS A 233 7.89 -8.84 1.62
N TRP A 234 6.57 -8.90 1.47
CA TRP A 234 5.88 -8.29 0.34
C TRP A 234 6.06 -6.78 0.32
N GLY A 235 5.77 -6.10 1.45
CA GLY A 235 5.85 -4.65 1.54
C GLY A 235 7.26 -4.09 1.34
N VAL A 236 8.27 -4.76 1.89
CA VAL A 236 9.66 -4.33 1.70
C VAL A 236 10.18 -4.64 0.30
N GLN A 237 9.88 -5.83 -0.26
CA GLN A 237 10.30 -6.15 -1.63
C GLN A 237 9.69 -5.19 -2.65
N ASP A 238 8.39 -4.90 -2.52
CA ASP A 238 7.70 -3.92 -3.35
C ASP A 238 8.35 -2.53 -3.25
N ALA A 239 8.63 -2.05 -2.03
CA ALA A 239 9.28 -0.76 -1.83
C ALA A 239 10.70 -0.72 -2.43
N LEU A 240 11.52 -1.74 -2.19
CA LEU A 240 12.89 -1.82 -2.72
C LEU A 240 12.91 -1.90 -4.26
N HIS A 241 11.95 -2.63 -4.84
CA HIS A 241 11.77 -2.73 -6.29
C HIS A 241 11.39 -1.38 -6.90
N GLN A 242 10.38 -0.70 -6.34
CA GLN A 242 9.95 0.62 -6.79
C GLN A 242 11.05 1.67 -6.63
N ALA A 243 11.87 1.58 -5.57
CA ALA A 243 13.02 2.45 -5.37
C ALA A 243 14.09 2.26 -6.46
N GLU A 244 14.44 1.01 -6.79
CA GLU A 244 15.39 0.75 -7.89
C GLU A 244 14.85 1.20 -9.24
N GLN A 245 13.55 1.02 -9.51
CA GLN A 245 12.93 1.51 -10.73
C GLN A 245 12.98 3.04 -10.82
N ALA A 246 12.70 3.75 -9.72
CA ALA A 246 12.79 5.21 -9.70
C ALA A 246 14.23 5.71 -9.94
N ILE A 247 15.25 5.01 -9.43
CA ILE A 247 16.67 5.30 -9.72
C ILE A 247 16.97 5.06 -11.20
N ASP A 248 16.54 3.93 -11.75
CA ASP A 248 16.76 3.56 -13.15
C ASP A 248 16.16 4.62 -14.10
N ASP A 249 14.88 4.98 -13.87
CA ASP A 249 14.18 6.01 -14.61
C ASP A 249 14.86 7.38 -14.50
N LEU A 250 15.37 7.71 -13.31
CA LEU A 250 16.09 8.95 -13.05
C LEU A 250 17.35 9.02 -13.92
N LEU A 251 18.16 7.97 -13.91
CA LEU A 251 19.39 7.88 -14.71
C LEU A 251 19.08 7.92 -16.21
N ASP A 252 18.03 7.25 -16.65
CA ASP A 252 17.61 7.20 -18.06
C ASP A 252 17.09 8.52 -18.61
N ASN A 253 16.71 9.47 -17.76
CA ASN A 253 16.34 10.80 -18.21
C ASN A 253 17.20 11.90 -17.59
N PHE A 254 18.37 11.53 -17.05
CA PHE A 254 19.26 12.50 -16.48
C PHE A 254 19.83 13.39 -17.60
N PRO A 255 19.86 14.74 -17.44
CA PRO A 255 20.17 15.64 -18.55
C PRO A 255 21.59 15.47 -19.10
N ASN A 256 22.55 15.20 -18.21
CA ASN A 256 23.93 14.92 -18.60
C ASN A 256 24.15 13.41 -18.70
N ARG A 257 24.21 12.90 -19.95
CA ARG A 257 24.34 11.47 -20.25
C ARG A 257 25.65 10.85 -19.76
N LEU A 258 26.74 11.62 -19.76
CA LEU A 258 28.02 11.14 -19.24
C LEU A 258 27.96 10.94 -17.73
N VAL A 259 27.41 11.93 -17.00
CA VAL A 259 27.21 11.82 -15.55
C VAL A 259 26.24 10.69 -15.23
N ALA A 260 25.17 10.52 -16.02
CA ALA A 260 24.23 9.41 -15.88
C ALA A 260 24.92 8.04 -16.01
N GLY A 261 25.79 7.87 -17.01
CA GLY A 261 26.53 6.64 -17.22
C GLY A 261 27.49 6.32 -16.07
N VAL A 262 28.22 7.33 -15.57
CA VAL A 262 29.10 7.17 -14.39
C VAL A 262 28.30 6.81 -13.15
N MET A 263 27.18 7.49 -12.89
CA MET A 263 26.31 7.18 -11.76
C MET A 263 25.74 5.77 -11.86
N ARG A 264 25.30 5.34 -13.06
CA ARG A 264 24.79 3.98 -13.29
C ARG A 264 25.84 2.93 -12.97
N LEU A 265 27.09 3.12 -13.41
CA LEU A 265 28.20 2.21 -13.09
C LEU A 265 28.49 2.16 -11.58
N VAL A 266 28.39 3.29 -10.89
CA VAL A 266 28.65 3.37 -9.44
C VAL A 266 27.53 2.72 -8.62
N ILE A 267 26.28 2.98 -8.99
CA ILE A 267 25.08 2.56 -8.25
C ILE A 267 24.72 1.11 -8.53
N PHE A 268 24.86 0.67 -9.78
CA PHE A 268 24.52 -0.66 -10.26
C PHE A 268 25.72 -1.35 -10.91
N PRO A 269 26.85 -1.54 -10.20
CA PRO A 269 28.06 -2.15 -10.77
C PRO A 269 27.82 -3.58 -11.25
N THR A 270 26.90 -4.30 -10.60
CA THR A 270 26.47 -5.66 -10.93
C THR A 270 25.03 -5.72 -11.45
N GLY A 271 24.44 -4.58 -11.82
CA GLY A 271 23.05 -4.47 -12.28
C GLY A 271 22.02 -4.22 -11.16
N ARG A 272 20.74 -4.34 -11.52
CA ARG A 272 19.59 -4.24 -10.60
C ARG A 272 19.42 -5.56 -9.84
N HIS A 273 18.96 -5.50 -8.59
CA HIS A 273 18.87 -6.69 -7.73
C HIS A 273 17.50 -6.88 -7.08
N HIS A 274 16.63 -5.86 -7.08
CA HIS A 274 15.33 -5.95 -6.45
C HIS A 274 14.26 -6.26 -7.50
N HIS A 275 13.76 -7.50 -7.44
CA HIS A 275 12.60 -7.94 -8.20
C HIS A 275 11.32 -7.57 -7.45
N ALA A 276 10.21 -7.48 -8.19
CA ALA A 276 8.89 -7.41 -7.59
C ALA A 276 8.61 -8.65 -6.72
N PRO A 277 7.67 -8.57 -5.76
CA PRO A 277 7.19 -9.73 -5.02
C PRO A 277 6.86 -10.90 -5.97
N SER A 278 7.32 -12.11 -5.61
CA SER A 278 7.09 -13.31 -6.42
C SER A 278 5.67 -13.86 -6.24
N ASP A 279 5.16 -14.57 -7.23
CA ASP A 279 3.85 -15.25 -7.18
C ASP A 279 3.69 -16.18 -5.96
N ARG A 280 4.78 -16.85 -5.54
CA ARG A 280 4.77 -17.67 -4.32
C ARG A 280 4.49 -16.86 -3.06
N LEU A 281 5.05 -15.66 -2.99
CA LEU A 281 4.83 -14.72 -1.89
C LEU A 281 3.42 -14.14 -1.96
N ASP A 282 2.95 -13.80 -3.16
CA ASP A 282 1.58 -13.35 -3.37
C ASP A 282 0.57 -14.41 -2.92
N HIS A 283 0.79 -15.68 -3.26
CA HIS A 283 -0.04 -16.78 -2.77
C HIS A 283 -0.07 -16.86 -1.23
N GLN A 284 1.09 -16.73 -0.57
CA GLN A 284 1.17 -16.74 0.90
C GLN A 284 0.39 -15.57 1.51
N VAL A 285 0.53 -14.39 0.94
CA VAL A 285 -0.14 -13.17 1.42
C VAL A 285 -1.65 -13.24 1.17
N ALA A 286 -2.08 -13.69 -0.02
CA ALA A 286 -3.49 -13.86 -0.34
C ALA A 286 -4.18 -14.88 0.57
N LYS A 287 -3.47 -15.95 0.96
CA LYS A 287 -4.01 -16.96 1.89
C LYS A 287 -4.30 -16.39 3.28
N ILE A 288 -3.52 -15.41 3.74
CA ILE A 288 -3.76 -14.73 5.04
C ILE A 288 -5.14 -14.08 5.06
N LEU A 289 -5.59 -13.49 3.94
CA LEU A 289 -6.91 -12.84 3.89
C LEU A 289 -8.08 -13.84 3.85
N GLN A 290 -7.85 -15.04 3.33
CA GLN A 290 -8.87 -16.06 3.12
C GLN A 290 -9.15 -16.90 4.38
N VAL A 291 -8.24 -16.89 5.36
CA VAL A 291 -8.35 -17.71 6.57
C VAL A 291 -8.31 -16.82 7.81
N PRO A 292 -9.31 -16.91 8.72
CA PRO A 292 -9.26 -16.27 10.03
C PRO A 292 -7.96 -16.59 10.77
N SER A 293 -7.21 -15.55 11.09
CA SER A 293 -5.92 -15.65 11.76
C SER A 293 -5.63 -14.37 12.53
N ALA A 294 -4.78 -14.44 13.54
CA ALA A 294 -4.38 -13.27 14.31
C ALA A 294 -3.74 -12.18 13.41
N THR A 295 -3.00 -12.59 12.37
CA THR A 295 -2.43 -11.69 11.36
C THR A 295 -3.52 -10.96 10.58
N ARG A 296 -4.54 -11.66 10.09
CA ARG A 296 -5.68 -11.05 9.40
C ARG A 296 -6.40 -10.05 10.30
N SER A 297 -6.64 -10.41 11.56
CA SER A 297 -7.25 -9.51 12.54
C SER A 297 -6.40 -8.27 12.84
N ARG A 298 -5.06 -8.38 12.85
CA ARG A 298 -4.16 -7.23 12.99
C ARG A 298 -4.23 -6.26 11.81
N ILE A 299 -4.35 -6.78 10.58
CA ILE A 299 -4.53 -5.94 9.38
C ILE A 299 -5.87 -5.19 9.42
N GLY A 300 -6.94 -5.87 9.82
CA GLY A 300 -8.29 -5.30 9.93
C GLY A 300 -8.58 -4.55 11.23
N ARG A 301 -7.57 -4.24 12.05
CA ARG A 301 -7.78 -3.64 13.37
C ARG A 301 -8.51 -2.30 13.27
N GLY A 302 -9.39 -2.04 14.23
CA GLY A 302 -10.18 -0.80 14.28
C GLY A 302 -11.39 -0.77 13.34
N GLN A 303 -11.66 -1.84 12.59
CA GLN A 303 -12.87 -1.97 11.78
C GLN A 303 -14.06 -2.45 12.61
N TYR A 304 -15.26 -1.97 12.27
CA TYR A 304 -16.52 -2.45 12.83
C TYR A 304 -17.05 -3.61 11.99
N LEU A 305 -16.87 -4.85 12.47
CA LEU A 305 -17.20 -6.09 11.74
C LEU A 305 -18.44 -6.81 12.29
N THR A 306 -19.18 -6.20 13.22
CA THR A 306 -20.41 -6.80 13.75
C THR A 306 -21.42 -6.99 12.62
N PRO A 307 -21.92 -8.21 12.38
CA PRO A 307 -22.93 -8.47 11.36
C PRO A 307 -24.21 -7.71 11.66
N SER A 308 -24.69 -6.92 10.71
CA SER A 308 -26.00 -6.28 10.76
C SER A 308 -26.50 -6.00 9.35
N GLU A 309 -27.81 -5.79 9.20
CA GLU A 309 -28.44 -5.44 7.91
C GLU A 309 -27.78 -4.22 7.23
N HIS A 310 -27.26 -3.28 8.03
CA HIS A 310 -26.60 -2.07 7.53
C HIS A 310 -25.07 -2.16 7.50
N ASN A 311 -24.50 -3.34 7.75
CA ASN A 311 -23.06 -3.57 7.70
C ASN A 311 -22.72 -4.72 6.73
N PRO A 312 -22.71 -4.48 5.42
CA PRO A 312 -22.41 -5.52 4.43
C PRO A 312 -21.02 -6.15 4.64
N VAL A 313 -20.05 -5.40 5.17
CA VAL A 313 -18.72 -5.94 5.49
C VAL A 313 -18.78 -6.94 6.66
N GLY A 314 -19.57 -6.64 7.70
CA GLY A 314 -19.82 -7.58 8.80
C GLY A 314 -20.56 -8.84 8.35
N LEU A 315 -21.51 -8.70 7.41
CA LEU A 315 -22.22 -9.84 6.81
C LEU A 315 -21.31 -10.75 5.97
N LEU A 316 -20.24 -10.20 5.36
CA LEU A 316 -19.21 -10.99 4.68
C LEU A 316 -18.33 -11.76 5.67
N GLU A 317 -17.99 -11.16 6.80
CA GLU A 317 -17.22 -11.84 7.86
C GLU A 317 -18.02 -13.02 8.44
N GLU A 318 -19.32 -12.82 8.69
CA GLU A 318 -20.23 -13.91 9.08
C GLU A 318 -20.26 -15.02 8.03
N ALA A 319 -20.42 -14.66 6.74
CA ALA A 319 -20.46 -15.63 5.65
C ALA A 319 -19.17 -16.47 5.55
N LEU A 320 -18.00 -15.86 5.79
CA LEU A 320 -16.72 -16.58 5.82
C LEU A 320 -16.72 -17.68 6.89
N LEU A 321 -17.16 -17.35 8.12
CA LEU A 321 -17.21 -18.29 9.23
C LEU A 321 -18.20 -19.43 8.96
N GLU A 322 -19.37 -19.13 8.41
CA GLU A 322 -20.38 -20.14 8.09
C GLU A 322 -19.95 -21.07 6.95
N VAL A 323 -19.32 -20.54 5.90
CA VAL A 323 -18.75 -21.33 4.80
C VAL A 323 -17.65 -22.25 5.32
N MET A 324 -16.77 -21.76 6.20
CA MET A 324 -15.73 -22.59 6.82
C MET A 324 -16.30 -23.70 7.72
N ALA A 325 -17.40 -23.44 8.43
CA ALA A 325 -18.08 -24.45 9.23
C ALA A 325 -18.75 -25.53 8.36
N ALA A 326 -19.22 -25.16 7.15
CA ALA A 326 -19.82 -26.06 6.19
C ALA A 326 -18.81 -26.96 5.44
N ASP A 327 -17.59 -26.48 5.18
CA ASP A 327 -16.53 -27.21 4.45
C ASP A 327 -16.26 -28.64 4.96
N PRO A 328 -15.99 -28.89 6.26
CA PRO A 328 -15.71 -30.24 6.74
C PRO A 328 -16.91 -31.19 6.59
N ILE A 329 -18.14 -30.67 6.71
CA ILE A 329 -19.36 -31.47 6.53
C ILE A 329 -19.52 -31.85 5.06
N HIS A 330 -19.33 -30.88 4.15
CA HIS A 330 -19.37 -31.10 2.71
C HIS A 330 -18.32 -32.12 2.25
N GLN A 331 -17.08 -32.00 2.72
CA GLN A 331 -16.01 -32.95 2.41
C GLN A 331 -16.33 -34.37 2.90
N ARG A 332 -16.95 -34.49 4.08
CA ARG A 332 -17.40 -35.79 4.62
C ARG A 332 -18.48 -36.42 3.73
N ILE A 333 -19.49 -35.65 3.33
CA ILE A 333 -20.55 -36.10 2.41
C ILE A 333 -19.94 -36.54 1.06
N CYS A 334 -19.02 -35.76 0.49
CA CYS A 334 -18.34 -36.10 -0.76
C CYS A 334 -17.58 -37.43 -0.66
N LYS A 335 -16.90 -37.65 0.47
CA LYS A 335 -16.15 -38.88 0.74
C LYS A 335 -17.06 -40.10 0.88
N GLU A 336 -18.16 -39.98 1.62
CA GLU A 336 -19.13 -41.07 1.82
C GLU A 336 -19.86 -41.43 0.53
N LEU A 337 -20.16 -40.45 -0.32
CA LEU A 337 -20.79 -40.67 -1.63
C LEU A 337 -19.80 -41.05 -2.73
N GLY A 338 -18.49 -40.98 -2.46
CA GLY A 338 -17.44 -41.24 -3.44
C GLY A 338 -17.48 -40.30 -4.65
N LYS A 339 -18.01 -39.08 -4.49
CA LYS A 339 -18.21 -38.10 -5.57
C LYS A 339 -17.80 -36.72 -5.10
N ASN A 340 -17.13 -35.98 -5.97
CA ASN A 340 -16.83 -34.57 -5.71
C ASN A 340 -18.07 -33.73 -6.09
N LEU A 341 -18.82 -33.28 -5.09
CA LEU A 341 -20.02 -32.47 -5.29
C LEU A 341 -19.62 -30.98 -5.31
N PRO A 342 -20.32 -30.15 -6.11
CA PRO A 342 -20.05 -28.72 -6.09
C PRO A 342 -20.33 -28.13 -4.71
N PHE A 343 -19.59 -27.09 -4.33
CA PHE A 343 -19.83 -26.31 -3.11
C PHE A 343 -20.87 -25.20 -3.38
N THR A 344 -22.02 -25.61 -3.90
CA THR A 344 -23.17 -24.74 -4.23
C THR A 344 -24.45 -25.48 -3.92
N ARG A 345 -25.56 -24.76 -3.69
CA ARG A 345 -26.85 -25.37 -3.32
C ARG A 345 -26.71 -26.28 -2.10
N LEU A 346 -25.97 -25.80 -1.08
CA LEU A 346 -25.68 -26.59 0.12
C LEU A 346 -26.96 -26.90 0.92
N ASP A 347 -28.00 -26.09 0.77
CA ASP A 347 -29.35 -26.32 1.28
C ASP A 347 -29.99 -27.60 0.69
N GLU A 348 -29.91 -27.80 -0.62
CA GLU A 348 -30.39 -29.03 -1.27
C GLU A 348 -29.51 -30.23 -0.92
N LEU A 349 -28.20 -30.02 -0.83
CA LEU A 349 -27.28 -31.07 -0.37
C LEU A 349 -27.62 -31.50 1.05
N ALA A 350 -27.89 -30.54 1.94
CA ALA A 350 -28.27 -30.79 3.33
C ALA A 350 -29.55 -31.61 3.41
N HIS A 351 -30.59 -31.22 2.67
CA HIS A 351 -31.85 -31.96 2.64
C HIS A 351 -31.66 -33.42 2.20
N ASN A 352 -30.93 -33.63 1.10
CA ASN A 352 -30.68 -34.96 0.56
C ASN A 352 -29.78 -35.82 1.46
N ALA A 353 -28.77 -35.23 2.08
CA ALA A 353 -27.86 -35.93 2.99
C ALA A 353 -28.56 -36.32 4.30
N LEU A 354 -29.42 -35.43 4.82
CA LEU A 354 -30.24 -35.71 6.01
C LEU A 354 -31.24 -36.84 5.74
N ALA A 355 -31.93 -36.82 4.59
CA ALA A 355 -32.86 -37.88 4.20
C ALA A 355 -32.19 -39.26 4.05
N LYS A 356 -30.90 -39.29 3.73
CA LYS A 356 -30.09 -40.50 3.64
C LYS A 356 -29.40 -40.89 4.95
N GLY A 357 -29.59 -40.11 6.03
CA GLY A 357 -28.97 -40.35 7.33
C GLY A 357 -27.45 -40.14 7.36
N LEU A 358 -26.88 -39.39 6.41
CA LEU A 358 -25.43 -39.12 6.31
C LEU A 358 -24.98 -37.99 7.26
N ILE A 359 -25.92 -37.13 7.66
CA ILE A 359 -25.66 -35.99 8.55
C ILE A 359 -26.79 -35.84 9.57
N SER A 360 -26.49 -35.12 10.65
CA SER A 360 -27.47 -34.71 11.66
C SER A 360 -28.29 -33.49 11.23
N GLN A 361 -29.37 -33.21 11.97
CA GLN A 361 -30.21 -32.02 11.74
C GLN A 361 -29.43 -30.71 11.98
N ASP A 362 -28.51 -30.69 12.94
CA ASP A 362 -27.66 -29.53 13.24
C ASP A 362 -26.67 -29.27 12.09
N GLU A 363 -26.05 -30.32 11.55
CA GLU A 363 -25.16 -30.23 10.39
C GLU A 363 -25.90 -29.79 9.13
N ALA A 364 -27.13 -30.27 8.94
CA ALA A 364 -27.99 -29.80 7.85
C ALA A 364 -28.28 -28.30 7.99
N ALA A 365 -28.56 -27.81 9.21
CA ALA A 365 -28.77 -26.40 9.47
C ALA A 365 -27.51 -25.55 9.21
N ILE A 366 -26.31 -26.06 9.50
CA ILE A 366 -25.05 -25.37 9.17
C ILE A 366 -24.90 -25.18 7.66
N LEU A 367 -25.12 -26.25 6.87
CA LEU A 367 -25.05 -26.19 5.41
C LEU A 367 -26.06 -25.20 4.82
N THR A 368 -27.31 -25.21 5.29
CA THR A 368 -28.35 -24.29 4.83
C THR A 368 -28.02 -22.82 5.16
N ARG A 369 -27.52 -22.54 6.38
CA ARG A 369 -27.08 -21.18 6.75
C ARG A 369 -25.92 -20.71 5.86
N ALA A 370 -24.92 -21.57 5.66
CA ALA A 370 -23.79 -21.25 4.80
C ALA A 370 -24.22 -20.93 3.36
N GLU A 371 -25.19 -21.67 2.78
CA GLU A 371 -25.70 -21.33 1.44
C GLU A 371 -26.41 -19.98 1.42
N HIS A 372 -27.25 -19.70 2.41
CA HIS A 372 -27.96 -18.42 2.50
C HIS A 372 -26.98 -17.24 2.57
N SER A 373 -25.96 -17.34 3.43
CA SER A 373 -24.94 -16.28 3.56
C SER A 373 -24.01 -16.20 2.35
N ARG A 374 -23.68 -17.33 1.71
CA ARG A 374 -22.95 -17.36 0.44
C ARG A 374 -23.71 -16.62 -0.65
N LEU A 375 -24.99 -16.93 -0.84
CA LEU A 375 -25.87 -16.26 -1.81
C LEU A 375 -26.01 -14.77 -1.52
N ARG A 376 -26.26 -14.38 -0.25
CA ARG A 376 -26.28 -12.98 0.18
C ARG A 376 -25.01 -12.22 -0.20
N SER A 377 -23.85 -12.88 -0.07
CA SER A 377 -22.53 -12.29 -0.31
C SER A 377 -22.22 -12.12 -1.80
N ILE A 378 -22.67 -13.05 -2.65
CA ILE A 378 -22.35 -13.03 -4.09
C ILE A 378 -23.44 -12.38 -4.94
N ASN A 379 -24.70 -12.40 -4.49
CA ASN A 379 -25.82 -11.90 -5.27
C ASN A 379 -25.73 -10.39 -5.38
N VAL A 380 -25.83 -9.92 -6.61
CA VAL A 380 -25.88 -8.51 -6.95
C VAL A 380 -27.23 -7.95 -6.53
N ASP A 381 -27.23 -6.71 -6.04
CA ASP A 381 -28.48 -6.04 -5.68
C ASP A 381 -29.30 -5.79 -6.97
N ASP A 382 -30.57 -6.18 -6.93
CA ASP A 382 -31.53 -6.04 -8.04
C ASP A 382 -32.64 -5.06 -7.63
N PHE A 383 -33.16 -4.32 -8.60
CA PHE A 383 -34.10 -3.23 -8.36
C PHE A 383 -35.28 -3.33 -9.32
N ALA A 384 -36.50 -3.31 -8.79
CA ALA A 384 -37.68 -3.20 -9.62
C ALA A 384 -37.70 -1.83 -10.36
N PRO A 385 -38.23 -1.75 -11.59
CA PRO A 385 -38.29 -0.49 -12.35
C PRO A 385 -38.92 0.68 -11.56
N GLU A 386 -39.88 0.38 -10.69
CA GLU A 386 -40.59 1.35 -9.86
C GLU A 386 -39.69 1.95 -8.76
N GLU A 387 -38.68 1.23 -8.28
CA GLU A 387 -37.74 1.69 -7.25
C GLU A 387 -36.75 2.73 -7.80
N LEU A 388 -36.40 2.60 -9.08
CA LEU A 388 -35.50 3.52 -9.79
C LEU A 388 -36.26 4.67 -10.47
N ALA A 389 -37.59 4.60 -10.54
CA ALA A 389 -38.41 5.62 -11.16
C ALA A 389 -38.26 6.96 -10.43
N THR A 390 -37.95 8.03 -11.18
CA THR A 390 -37.90 9.38 -10.62
C THR A 390 -39.26 9.76 -10.07
N LYS A 391 -39.35 9.98 -8.75
CA LYS A 391 -40.57 10.49 -8.12
C LYS A 391 -40.92 11.84 -8.75
N PRO A 392 -42.19 12.10 -9.10
CA PRO A 392 -42.58 13.36 -9.73
C PRO A 392 -42.18 14.52 -8.80
N VAL A 393 -41.40 15.45 -9.34
CA VAL A 393 -41.02 16.68 -8.64
C VAL A 393 -42.32 17.40 -8.26
N LYS A 394 -42.61 17.50 -6.96
CA LYS A 394 -43.69 18.37 -6.48
C LYS A 394 -43.31 19.80 -6.87
N LEU A 395 -43.90 20.31 -7.95
CA LEU A 395 -43.81 21.72 -8.28
C LEU A 395 -44.31 22.52 -7.06
N PRO A 396 -43.58 23.53 -6.59
CA PRO A 396 -44.05 24.33 -5.47
C PRO A 396 -45.41 24.89 -5.82
N GLU A 397 -46.40 24.71 -4.91
CA GLU A 397 -47.70 25.36 -5.05
C GLU A 397 -47.46 26.85 -5.28
N LYS A 398 -48.11 27.41 -6.31
CA LYS A 398 -48.04 28.84 -6.61
C LYS A 398 -48.34 29.61 -5.33
N VAL A 399 -47.30 30.14 -4.69
CA VAL A 399 -47.44 31.03 -3.54
C VAL A 399 -48.32 32.17 -4.02
N ARG A 400 -49.53 32.25 -3.46
CA ARG A 400 -50.51 33.28 -3.79
C ARG A 400 -49.81 34.63 -3.53
N LYS A 401 -49.62 35.43 -4.58
CA LYS A 401 -49.08 36.79 -4.44
C LYS A 401 -49.94 37.50 -3.40
N VAL A 402 -49.33 37.90 -2.29
CA VAL A 402 -49.97 38.78 -1.32
C VAL A 402 -50.23 40.09 -2.07
N GLU A 403 -51.49 40.44 -2.25
CA GLU A 403 -51.87 41.75 -2.78
C GLU A 403 -51.36 42.80 -1.79
N ALA A 404 -50.55 43.75 -2.29
CA ALA A 404 -50.02 44.84 -1.51
C ALA A 404 -51.17 45.71 -0.98
N ALA A 405 -51.16 45.97 0.32
CA ALA A 405 -52.05 46.92 0.99
C ALA A 405 -51.55 48.36 0.84
#